data_AF-A0A257SNI2-F1
#
_entry.id   AF-A0A257SNI2-F1
#
_cell.length_a   1.000
_cell.length_b   1.000
_cell.length_c   1.000
_cell.angle_alpha   90.00
_cell.angle_beta   90.00
_cell.angle_gamma   90.00
#
_symmetry.space_group_name_H-M   'P 1'
#
loop_
_entity.id
_entity.type
_entity.pdbx_description
1 polymer ?
#
loop_
_entity_poly.entity_id
_entity_poly.type
_entity_poly.pdbx_seq_one_letter_code
_entity_poly.pdbx_strand_id
1 'polypeptide(L)'
;QALRLNMAQSQLAVQEGALTVGDDLALQVQTVGLDWKTLQGHLAYQITIRRLPQLAARWGLSLPKWTDPNALQRLTSTGTVQLDNSHFQWAVTQGELDDSAWTGKIFGTWNPLAIHVNLRVAQLNLGRYLPAPQPGKASPLPAVPQQWPVTGEIHVAKLLWGKINARDLVIRSTASKARP
;
A
#
# COMPACT_ATOMS: atom_id res chain seq x y z
N GLN A 1 1.63 -28.25 7.77
CA GLN A 1 2.68 -27.28 7.35
C GLN A 1 3.76 -28.02 6.57
N ALA A 2 3.92 -27.71 5.29
CA ALA A 2 5.01 -28.23 4.47
C ALA A 2 5.72 -27.05 3.79
N LEU A 3 6.74 -26.50 4.46
CA LEU A 3 7.71 -25.60 3.83
C LEU A 3 8.63 -26.47 2.96
N ARG A 4 8.69 -26.18 1.66
CA ARG A 4 9.68 -26.80 0.75
C ARG A 4 10.59 -25.72 0.22
N LEU A 5 11.85 -25.78 0.66
CA LEU A 5 12.94 -24.96 0.15
C LEU A 5 13.82 -25.85 -0.73
N ASN A 6 13.90 -25.57 -2.02
CA ASN A 6 14.84 -26.24 -2.91
C ASN A 6 15.87 -25.23 -3.40
N MET A 7 17.00 -25.16 -2.69
CA MET A 7 18.10 -24.25 -3.02
C MET A 7 18.73 -24.57 -4.38
N ALA A 8 18.77 -25.84 -4.78
CA ALA A 8 19.34 -26.25 -6.07
C ALA A 8 18.43 -25.87 -7.25
N GLN A 9 17.12 -25.85 -7.04
CA GLN A 9 16.13 -25.46 -8.05
C GLN A 9 15.73 -23.98 -7.95
N SER A 10 16.33 -23.23 -7.04
CA SER A 10 16.01 -21.83 -6.83
C SER A 10 14.54 -21.56 -6.47
N GLN A 11 13.92 -22.48 -5.72
CA GLN A 11 12.48 -22.50 -5.49
C GLN A 11 12.11 -22.50 -4.02
N LEU A 12 11.08 -21.74 -3.69
CA LEU A 12 10.38 -21.71 -2.41
C LEU A 12 8.90 -22.00 -2.63
N ALA A 13 8.38 -23.00 -1.94
CA ALA A 13 6.95 -23.28 -1.88
C ALA A 13 6.47 -23.41 -0.43
N VAL A 14 5.42 -22.67 -0.08
CA VAL A 14 4.76 -22.71 1.23
C VAL A 14 3.27 -22.82 0.99
N GLN A 15 2.64 -23.87 1.53
CA GLN A 15 1.18 -23.98 1.49
C GLN A 15 0.53 -23.15 2.60
N GLU A 16 1.05 -23.17 3.82
CA GLU A 16 0.52 -22.33 4.90
C GLU A 16 1.67 -21.90 5.80
N GLY A 17 1.68 -20.63 6.19
CA GLY A 17 2.67 -20.07 7.09
C GLY A 17 2.12 -18.88 7.86
N ALA A 18 2.68 -18.64 9.03
CA ALA A 18 2.38 -17.45 9.82
C ALA A 18 3.70 -16.82 10.26
N LEU A 19 3.78 -15.50 10.13
CA LEU A 19 4.86 -14.68 10.66
C LEU A 19 4.24 -13.67 11.64
N THR A 20 4.72 -13.70 12.88
CA THR A 20 4.34 -12.74 13.91
C THR A 20 5.57 -12.01 14.42
N VAL A 21 5.54 -10.68 14.48
CA VAL A 21 6.61 -9.86 15.05
C VAL A 21 6.05 -9.09 16.24
N GLY A 22 6.21 -9.66 17.44
CA GLY A 22 5.53 -9.20 18.64
C GLY A 22 4.01 -9.09 18.44
N ASP A 23 3.41 -8.08 19.05
CA ASP A 23 1.98 -7.77 18.87
C ASP A 23 1.70 -6.80 17.71
N ASP A 24 2.75 -6.36 16.99
CA ASP A 24 2.66 -5.29 15.98
C ASP A 24 2.36 -5.81 14.58
N LEU A 25 2.75 -7.05 14.27
CA LEU A 25 2.60 -7.61 12.94
C LEU A 25 2.16 -9.06 13.06
N ALA A 26 1.06 -9.38 12.39
CA ALA A 26 0.65 -10.73 12.09
C ALA A 26 0.45 -10.85 10.58
N LEU A 27 1.21 -11.73 9.95
CA LEU A 27 1.09 -12.08 8.53
C LEU A 27 0.77 -13.57 8.44
N GLN A 28 -0.34 -13.89 7.82
CA GLN A 28 -0.70 -15.24 7.42
C GLN A 28 -0.53 -15.35 5.92
N VAL A 29 0.13 -16.43 5.48
CA VAL A 29 0.31 -16.75 4.07
C VAL A 29 -0.39 -18.07 3.79
N GLN A 30 -1.27 -18.05 2.80
CA GLN A 30 -2.13 -19.18 2.42
C GLN A 30 -1.59 -19.95 1.22
N THR A 31 -0.70 -19.34 0.44
CA THR A 31 0.05 -19.99 -0.63
C THR A 31 1.21 -19.06 -0.97
N VAL A 32 2.41 -19.63 -1.10
CA VAL A 32 3.59 -18.98 -1.63
C VAL A 32 4.23 -19.92 -2.65
N GLY A 33 4.46 -19.41 -3.84
CA GLY A 33 5.37 -20.00 -4.82
C GLY A 33 6.32 -18.91 -5.30
N LEU A 34 7.62 -19.16 -5.22
CA LEU A 34 8.65 -18.25 -5.73
C LEU A 34 9.75 -19.06 -6.41
N ASP A 35 10.03 -18.71 -7.66
CA ASP A 35 11.23 -19.07 -8.39
C ASP A 35 12.13 -17.83 -8.45
N TRP A 36 13.19 -17.79 -7.64
CA TRP A 36 14.05 -16.61 -7.58
C TRP A 36 15.06 -16.55 -8.74
N LYS A 37 15.18 -17.60 -9.57
CA LYS A 37 16.01 -17.55 -10.80
C LYS A 37 15.32 -16.73 -11.88
N THR A 38 14.00 -16.83 -11.96
CA THR A 38 13.16 -16.09 -12.93
C THR A 38 12.41 -14.91 -12.30
N LEU A 39 12.51 -14.73 -10.97
CA LEU A 39 11.72 -13.75 -10.21
C LEU A 39 10.22 -13.90 -10.49
N GLN A 40 9.75 -15.14 -10.62
CA GLN A 40 8.35 -15.47 -10.82
C GLN A 40 7.75 -16.01 -9.54
N GLY A 41 6.55 -15.58 -9.20
CA GLY A 41 5.91 -16.06 -8.00
C GLY A 41 4.51 -15.55 -7.76
N HIS A 42 3.87 -16.17 -6.78
CA HIS A 42 2.56 -15.77 -6.28
C HIS A 42 2.53 -15.93 -4.76
N LEU A 43 1.78 -15.05 -4.11
CA LEU A 43 1.58 -15.00 -2.69
C LEU A 43 0.11 -14.66 -2.41
N ALA A 44 -0.61 -15.50 -1.69
CA ALA A 44 -1.89 -15.16 -1.08
C ALA A 44 -1.67 -14.85 0.41
N TYR A 45 -2.07 -13.66 0.85
CA TYR A 45 -1.75 -13.16 2.18
C TYR A 45 -2.97 -12.59 2.90
N GLN A 46 -2.89 -12.63 4.24
CA GLN A 46 -3.68 -11.83 5.16
C GLN A 46 -2.74 -11.20 6.17
N ILE A 47 -2.73 -9.87 6.24
CA ILE A 47 -1.83 -9.10 7.11
C ILE A 47 -2.65 -8.23 8.05
N THR A 48 -2.18 -8.15 9.30
CA THR A 48 -2.61 -7.18 10.29
C THR A 48 -1.37 -6.51 10.85
N ILE A 49 -1.30 -5.20 10.70
CA ILE A 49 -0.30 -4.35 11.34
C ILE A 49 -1.01 -3.49 12.38
N ARG A 50 -0.47 -3.49 13.59
CA ARG A 50 -0.79 -2.58 14.68
C ARG A 50 0.41 -1.67 14.90
N ARG A 51 0.18 -0.43 15.32
CA ARG A 51 1.24 0.53 15.62
C ARG A 51 2.19 0.70 14.42
N LEU A 52 1.63 0.89 13.21
CA LEU A 52 2.43 1.04 11.98
C LEU A 52 3.53 2.09 12.13
N PRO A 53 3.32 3.26 12.78
CA PRO A 53 4.40 4.22 12.95
C PRO A 53 5.59 3.69 13.76
N GLN A 54 5.32 2.93 14.82
CA GLN A 54 6.35 2.33 15.66
C GLN A 54 7.07 1.21 14.90
N LEU A 55 6.33 0.40 14.14
CA LEU A 55 6.92 -0.66 13.31
C LEU A 55 7.81 -0.07 12.19
N ALA A 56 7.35 0.99 11.52
CA ALA A 56 8.11 1.72 10.52
C ALA A 56 9.41 2.29 11.12
N ALA A 57 9.34 2.91 12.30
CA ALA A 57 10.52 3.42 12.99
C ALA A 57 11.52 2.31 13.35
N ARG A 58 11.03 1.13 13.79
CA ARG A 58 11.88 -0.06 14.05
C ARG A 58 12.57 -0.58 12.80
N TRP A 59 11.99 -0.36 11.63
CA TRP A 59 12.57 -0.71 10.33
C TRP A 59 13.41 0.43 9.72
N GLY A 60 13.63 1.53 10.45
CA GLY A 60 14.39 2.68 9.96
C GLY A 60 13.64 3.53 8.92
N LEU A 61 12.33 3.36 8.79
CA LEU A 61 11.50 4.16 7.90
C LEU A 61 11.03 5.43 8.62
N SER A 62 11.42 6.58 8.09
CA SER A 62 10.98 7.88 8.57
C SER A 62 9.61 8.23 8.00
N LEU A 63 8.58 8.14 8.85
CA LEU A 63 7.26 8.68 8.51
C LEU A 63 7.22 10.19 8.79
N PRO A 64 6.49 10.97 7.98
CA PRO A 64 6.26 12.37 8.31
C PRO A 64 5.42 12.49 9.58
N LYS A 65 5.51 13.65 10.23
CA LYS A 65 4.68 13.95 11.40
C LYS A 65 3.25 14.19 10.94
N TRP A 66 2.30 13.47 11.54
CA TRP A 66 0.88 13.59 11.29
C TRP A 66 0.21 14.55 12.28
N THR A 67 -0.97 15.04 11.91
CA THR A 67 -1.77 15.91 12.80
C THR A 67 -2.43 15.09 13.90
N ASP A 68 -2.91 13.89 13.59
CA ASP A 68 -3.49 12.95 14.54
C ASP A 68 -2.44 11.92 14.99
N PRO A 69 -2.12 11.81 16.30
CA PRO A 69 -1.21 10.78 16.82
C PRO A 69 -1.74 9.35 16.63
N ASN A 70 -3.05 9.19 16.40
CA ASN A 70 -3.69 7.92 16.13
C ASN A 70 -3.79 7.58 14.63
N ALA A 71 -3.20 8.40 13.75
CA ALA A 71 -3.10 8.06 12.33
C ALA A 71 -2.20 6.83 12.12
N LEU A 72 -2.59 6.00 11.16
CA LEU A 72 -1.89 4.77 10.74
C LEU A 72 -1.75 3.70 11.84
N GLN A 73 -2.53 3.75 12.92
CA GLN A 73 -2.33 2.81 14.03
C GLN A 73 -2.73 1.37 13.70
N ARG A 74 -3.60 1.17 12.71
CA ARG A 74 -4.03 -0.17 12.30
C ARG A 74 -4.20 -0.25 10.79
N LEU A 75 -3.58 -1.26 10.21
CA LEU A 75 -3.76 -1.67 8.83
C LEU A 75 -4.12 -3.15 8.80
N THR A 76 -5.22 -3.50 8.17
CA THR A 76 -5.50 -4.89 7.77
C THR A 76 -5.56 -4.96 6.26
N SER A 77 -5.10 -6.06 5.68
CA SER A 77 -5.20 -6.28 4.25
C SER A 77 -5.20 -7.77 3.94
N THR A 78 -6.02 -8.18 2.99
CA THR A 78 -6.06 -9.51 2.41
C THR A 78 -5.98 -9.33 0.91
N GLY A 79 -5.20 -10.19 0.27
CA GLY A 79 -4.96 -10.06 -1.16
C GLY A 79 -3.97 -11.05 -1.71
N THR A 80 -3.59 -10.79 -2.96
CA THR A 80 -2.62 -11.59 -3.69
C THR A 80 -1.53 -10.71 -4.28
N VAL A 81 -0.29 -11.17 -4.23
CA VAL A 81 0.83 -10.60 -4.97
C VAL A 81 1.26 -11.61 -6.02
N GLN A 82 1.52 -11.14 -7.23
CA GLN A 82 2.10 -11.89 -8.33
C GLN A 82 3.34 -11.15 -8.81
N LEU A 83 4.39 -11.90 -9.07
CA LEU A 83 5.65 -11.43 -9.63
C LEU A 83 5.91 -12.21 -10.90
N ASP A 84 6.26 -11.52 -11.97
CA ASP A 84 6.66 -12.12 -13.23
C ASP A 84 7.79 -11.31 -13.86
N ASN A 85 9.02 -11.74 -13.60
CA ASN A 85 10.28 -11.20 -14.13
C ASN A 85 10.58 -9.75 -13.80
N SER A 86 9.89 -8.80 -14.42
CA SER A 86 9.99 -7.36 -14.16
C SER A 86 8.65 -6.75 -13.76
N HIS A 87 7.58 -7.52 -13.84
CA HIS A 87 6.21 -7.10 -13.60
C HIS A 87 5.74 -7.57 -12.24
N PHE A 88 5.07 -6.70 -11.51
CA PHE A 88 4.36 -7.06 -10.30
C PHE A 88 2.88 -6.74 -10.44
N GLN A 89 2.05 -7.53 -9.78
CA GLN A 89 0.65 -7.24 -9.58
C GLN A 89 0.29 -7.54 -8.12
N TRP A 90 -0.26 -6.55 -7.46
CA TRP A 90 -0.80 -6.64 -6.12
C TRP A 90 -2.28 -6.33 -6.17
N ALA A 91 -3.11 -7.32 -5.85
CA ALA A 91 -4.56 -7.17 -5.76
C ALA A 91 -5.00 -7.29 -4.30
N VAL A 92 -5.75 -6.31 -3.83
CA VAL A 92 -6.26 -6.23 -2.46
C VAL A 92 -7.76 -6.44 -2.52
N THR A 93 -8.20 -7.56 -1.96
CA THR A 93 -9.62 -7.96 -1.95
C THR A 93 -10.36 -7.32 -0.79
N GLN A 94 -9.68 -7.12 0.34
CA GLN A 94 -10.22 -6.45 1.50
C GLN A 94 -9.08 -5.80 2.28
N GLY A 95 -9.16 -4.49 2.50
CA GLY A 95 -8.25 -3.78 3.38
C GLY A 95 -9.00 -2.79 4.26
N GLU A 96 -8.38 -2.46 5.38
CA GLU A 96 -8.85 -1.41 6.28
C GLU A 96 -7.64 -0.63 6.78
N LEU A 97 -7.68 0.70 6.67
CA LEU A 97 -6.70 1.60 7.24
C LEU A 97 -7.46 2.73 7.95
N ASP A 98 -7.15 2.97 9.21
CA ASP A 98 -7.71 4.10 9.96
C ASP A 98 -9.26 4.18 9.89
N ASP A 99 -9.91 3.04 10.14
CA ASP A 99 -11.37 2.85 10.10
C ASP A 99 -11.98 3.03 8.69
N SER A 100 -11.16 2.95 7.64
CA SER A 100 -11.59 3.08 6.26
C SER A 100 -11.29 1.84 5.45
N ALA A 101 -12.34 1.23 4.92
CA ALA A 101 -12.22 0.11 4.00
C ALA A 101 -11.60 0.56 2.66
N TRP A 102 -10.72 -0.27 2.11
CA TRP A 102 -10.14 -0.05 0.80
C TRP A 102 -9.93 -1.36 0.04
N THR A 103 -9.96 -1.30 -1.28
CA THR A 103 -9.73 -2.42 -2.19
C THR A 103 -9.10 -1.92 -3.48
N GLY A 104 -8.55 -2.82 -4.29
CA GLY A 104 -8.13 -2.48 -5.64
C GLY A 104 -6.89 -3.20 -6.08
N LYS A 105 -6.20 -2.63 -7.08
CA LYS A 105 -5.02 -3.22 -7.70
C LYS A 105 -3.91 -2.19 -7.82
N ILE A 106 -2.70 -2.65 -7.58
CA ILE A 106 -1.46 -1.93 -7.84
C ILE A 106 -0.61 -2.86 -8.70
N PHE A 107 -0.19 -2.42 -9.87
CA PHE A 107 0.61 -3.25 -10.77
C PHE A 107 1.60 -2.40 -11.54
N GLY A 108 2.61 -3.01 -12.12
CA GLY A 108 3.60 -2.25 -12.88
C GLY A 108 4.90 -2.99 -13.03
N THR A 109 5.98 -2.24 -13.22
CA THR A 109 7.33 -2.76 -13.40
C THR A 109 8.30 -2.17 -12.38
N TRP A 110 9.33 -2.92 -11.99
CA TRP A 110 10.40 -2.41 -11.12
C TRP A 110 11.67 -1.98 -11.87
N ASN A 111 11.81 -2.35 -13.15
CA ASN A 111 12.93 -1.91 -13.99
C ASN A 111 12.49 -1.71 -15.46
N PRO A 112 12.23 -0.46 -15.92
CA PRO A 112 12.20 0.76 -15.12
C PRO A 112 11.02 0.77 -14.13
N LEU A 113 11.12 1.57 -13.08
CA LEU A 113 10.04 1.69 -12.09
C LEU A 113 8.83 2.40 -12.71
N ALA A 114 7.73 1.68 -12.88
CA ALA A 114 6.44 2.22 -13.29
C ALA A 114 5.35 1.54 -12.46
N ILE A 115 4.45 2.30 -11.88
CA ILE A 115 3.40 1.82 -10.98
C ILE A 115 2.07 2.37 -11.47
N HIS A 116 1.08 1.50 -11.61
CA HIS A 116 -0.29 1.85 -11.90
C HIS A 116 -1.17 1.46 -10.72
N VAL A 117 -2.00 2.40 -10.28
CA VAL A 117 -2.84 2.29 -9.10
C VAL A 117 -4.29 2.43 -9.53
N ASN A 118 -5.13 1.46 -9.15
CA ASN A 118 -6.57 1.57 -9.24
C ASN A 118 -7.16 1.13 -7.89
N LEU A 119 -7.49 2.09 -7.05
CA LEU A 119 -7.98 1.82 -5.70
C LEU A 119 -9.35 2.42 -5.47
N ARG A 120 -10.13 1.77 -4.63
CA ARG A 120 -11.38 2.27 -4.06
C ARG A 120 -11.20 2.40 -2.55
N VAL A 121 -11.49 3.58 -2.01
CA VAL A 121 -11.39 3.92 -0.60
C VAL A 121 -12.74 4.43 -0.12
N ALA A 122 -13.29 3.82 0.93
CA ALA A 122 -14.60 4.17 1.46
C ALA A 122 -14.59 5.58 2.06
N GLN A 123 -13.56 5.91 2.85
CA GLN A 123 -13.40 7.22 3.46
C GLN A 123 -11.94 7.65 3.53
N LEU A 124 -11.60 8.84 3.04
CA LEU A 124 -10.28 9.44 3.24
C LEU A 124 -10.41 10.63 4.19
N ASN A 125 -9.95 10.47 5.43
CA ASN A 125 -9.90 11.58 6.38
C ASN A 125 -8.53 12.25 6.36
N LEU A 126 -8.35 13.20 5.46
CA LEU A 126 -7.12 13.99 5.35
C LEU A 126 -6.84 14.80 6.63
N GLY A 127 -7.85 15.10 7.45
CA GLY A 127 -7.63 15.76 8.74
C GLY A 127 -6.77 14.97 9.73
N ARG A 128 -6.64 13.64 9.55
CA ARG A 128 -5.71 12.81 10.34
C ARG A 128 -4.25 13.03 9.92
N TYR A 129 -4.01 13.25 8.62
CA TYR A 129 -2.66 13.29 8.04
C TYR A 129 -2.14 14.72 7.84
N LEU A 130 -3.00 15.63 7.46
CA LEU A 130 -2.66 17.00 7.05
C LEU A 130 -3.31 18.03 7.98
N PRO A 131 -2.65 19.16 8.21
CA PRO A 131 -3.25 20.26 8.97
C PRO A 131 -4.56 20.71 8.31
N ALA A 132 -5.52 21.15 9.13
CA ALA A 132 -6.80 21.62 8.63
C ALA A 132 -6.63 22.86 7.72
N PRO A 133 -7.39 22.98 6.62
CA PRO A 133 -7.36 24.15 5.77
C PRO A 133 -7.81 25.39 6.54
N GLN A 134 -7.03 26.47 6.45
CA GLN A 134 -7.37 27.75 7.06
C GLN A 134 -8.06 28.66 6.04
N PRO A 135 -9.19 29.30 6.37
CA PRO A 135 -9.82 30.28 5.50
C PRO A 135 -8.82 31.38 5.09
N GLY A 136 -8.73 31.67 3.79
CA GLY A 136 -7.82 32.69 3.25
C GLY A 136 -6.34 32.28 3.12
N LYS A 137 -5.98 31.04 3.51
CA LYS A 137 -4.63 30.48 3.30
C LYS A 137 -4.74 29.21 2.47
N ALA A 138 -4.02 29.17 1.35
CA ALA A 138 -3.84 27.92 0.61
C ALA A 138 -3.09 26.93 1.50
N SER A 139 -3.69 25.77 1.78
CA SER A 139 -2.98 24.68 2.44
C SER A 139 -1.88 24.18 1.49
N PRO A 140 -0.59 24.24 1.88
CA PRO A 140 0.47 23.70 1.05
C PRO A 140 0.29 22.19 0.96
N LEU A 141 -0.04 21.70 -0.24
CA LEU A 141 0.13 20.29 -0.54
C LEU A 141 1.63 20.03 -0.73
N PRO A 142 2.14 18.87 -0.29
CA PRO A 142 3.52 18.49 -0.58
C PRO A 142 3.74 18.46 -2.10
N ALA A 143 4.88 18.99 -2.55
CA ALA A 143 5.23 18.99 -3.96
C ALA A 143 5.40 17.55 -4.46
N VAL A 144 4.74 17.23 -5.57
CA VAL A 144 4.92 15.95 -6.25
C VAL A 144 6.27 15.99 -7.00
N PRO A 145 7.08 14.92 -6.97
CA PRO A 145 8.31 14.83 -7.74
C PRO A 145 8.08 15.10 -9.24
N GLN A 146 9.05 15.75 -9.91
CA GLN A 146 8.99 16.00 -11.36
C GLN A 146 8.89 14.70 -12.17
N GLN A 147 9.55 13.65 -11.70
CA GLN A 147 9.44 12.28 -12.21
C GLN A 147 8.66 11.45 -11.19
N TRP A 148 7.39 11.22 -11.48
CA TRP A 148 6.50 10.45 -10.64
C TRP A 148 6.19 9.12 -11.33
N PRO A 149 6.70 7.98 -10.84
CA PRO A 149 6.52 6.69 -11.50
C PRO A 149 5.11 6.12 -11.30
N VAL A 150 4.26 6.78 -10.52
CA VAL A 150 2.92 6.30 -10.16
C VAL A 150 1.88 6.99 -11.05
N THR A 151 1.01 6.19 -11.66
CA THR A 151 -0.12 6.64 -12.49
C THR A 151 -1.40 5.97 -12.02
N GLY A 152 -2.54 6.46 -12.53
CA GLY A 152 -3.84 5.83 -12.32
C GLY A 152 -4.76 6.66 -11.45
N GLU A 153 -5.64 5.98 -10.72
CA GLU A 153 -6.74 6.62 -10.01
C GLU A 153 -7.06 5.98 -8.66
N ILE A 154 -7.49 6.85 -7.75
CA ILE A 154 -8.04 6.47 -6.45
C ILE A 154 -9.44 7.05 -6.38
N HIS A 155 -10.44 6.17 -6.30
CA HIS A 155 -11.84 6.52 -6.09
C HIS A 155 -12.10 6.58 -4.60
N VAL A 156 -12.46 7.75 -4.09
CA VAL A 156 -12.75 8.01 -2.69
C VAL A 156 -14.24 8.30 -2.55
N ALA A 157 -14.98 7.41 -1.91
CA ALA A 157 -16.43 7.58 -1.75
C ALA A 157 -16.76 8.77 -0.82
N LYS A 158 -15.92 9.04 0.19
CA LYS A 158 -16.08 10.18 1.10
C LYS A 158 -14.74 10.78 1.52
N LEU A 159 -14.53 12.07 1.25
CA LEU A 159 -13.37 12.84 1.70
C LEU A 159 -13.77 13.71 2.91
N LEU A 160 -12.92 13.75 3.93
CA LEU A 160 -13.02 14.66 5.07
C LEU A 160 -11.70 15.45 5.24
N TRP A 161 -11.76 16.78 5.26
CA TRP A 161 -10.60 17.64 5.56
C TRP A 161 -11.03 18.98 6.20
N GLY A 162 -10.97 19.06 7.54
CA GLY A 162 -11.51 20.20 8.27
C GLY A 162 -13.02 20.36 8.02
N LYS A 163 -13.44 21.50 7.47
CA LYS A 163 -14.84 21.73 7.06
C LYS A 163 -15.17 21.19 5.66
N ILE A 164 -14.17 20.72 4.90
CA ILE A 164 -14.37 20.18 3.56
C ILE A 164 -14.90 18.75 3.67
N ASN A 165 -16.04 18.51 3.02
CA ASN A 165 -16.64 17.19 2.87
C ASN A 165 -17.00 17.02 1.38
N ALA A 166 -16.44 16.00 0.74
CA ALA A 166 -16.71 15.69 -0.66
C ALA A 166 -17.07 14.21 -0.80
N ARG A 167 -17.83 13.88 -1.85
CA ARG A 167 -18.24 12.51 -2.16
C ARG A 167 -17.83 12.16 -3.58
N ASP A 168 -17.62 10.86 -3.81
CA ASP A 168 -17.33 10.30 -5.13
C ASP A 168 -16.16 11.00 -5.84
N LEU A 169 -15.10 11.30 -5.08
CA LEU A 169 -13.91 11.97 -5.59
C LEU A 169 -13.04 10.97 -6.34
N VAL A 170 -12.53 11.38 -7.50
CA VAL A 170 -11.49 10.63 -8.21
C VAL A 170 -10.18 11.42 -8.17
N ILE A 171 -9.19 10.90 -7.45
CA ILE A 171 -7.83 11.44 -7.46
C ILE A 171 -7.11 10.75 -8.60
N ARG A 172 -6.62 11.53 -9.57
CA ARG A 172 -5.89 11.01 -10.74
C ARG A 172 -4.46 11.49 -10.72
N SER A 173 -3.54 10.58 -11.01
CA SER A 173 -2.18 10.95 -11.36
C SER A 173 -1.99 10.66 -12.86
N THR A 174 -1.85 11.73 -13.63
CA THR A 174 -1.39 11.65 -15.02
C THR A 174 0.12 11.63 -14.98
N ALA A 175 0.75 10.69 -15.71
CA ALA A 175 2.20 10.66 -15.86
C ALA A 175 2.72 12.07 -16.14
N SER A 176 3.68 12.54 -15.32
CA SER A 176 4.39 13.78 -15.63
C SER A 176 5.03 13.54 -16.99
N LYS A 177 4.65 14.34 -18.00
CA LYS A 177 5.30 14.31 -19.31
C LYS A 177 6.76 14.67 -19.08
N ALA A 178 7.63 13.68 -18.92
CA ALA A 178 9.05 13.87 -19.16
C ALA A 178 9.15 14.32 -20.62
N ARG A 179 9.49 15.59 -20.85
CA ARG A 179 9.99 16.01 -22.15
C ARG A 179 11.29 15.24 -22.40
N PRO A 180 11.51 14.72 -23.62
CA PRO A 180 12.79 14.12 -24.00
C PRO A 180 13.94 15.11 -23.84
#